data_AF-A0AA88YR87-F1
#
_entry.id   AF-A0AA88YR87-F1
#
_cell.length_a   1.000
_cell.length_b   1.000
_cell.length_c   1.000
_cell.angle_alpha   90.00
_cell.angle_beta   90.00
_cell.angle_gamma   90.00
#
_symmetry.space_group_name_H-M   'P 1'
#
loop_
_entity.id
_entity.type
_entity.pdbx_description
1 polymer ?
#
loop_
_entity_poly.entity_id
_entity_poly.type
_entity_poly.pdbx_seq_one_letter_code
_entity_poly.pdbx_strand_id
1 'polypeptide(L)'
;MDCCVNCCNTTNNNNITEEELQEKLDKIRAILLVNKHNLSSTIRKRVSATDERVSSKGIGGAGAVILCTLVISIVAIDINSLVKMLLSNKKK
;
A
#
# COMPACT_ATOMS: atom_id res chain seq x y z
N MET A 1 31.22 14.23 14.63
CA MET A 1 30.03 14.34 15.50
C MET A 1 30.33 13.48 16.70
N ASP A 2 31.11 14.04 17.63
CA ASP A 2 31.74 13.29 18.71
C ASP A 2 30.77 13.17 19.89
N CYS A 3 30.46 11.94 20.29
CA CYS A 3 29.67 11.67 21.48
C CYS A 3 30.60 11.60 22.70
N CYS A 4 30.24 12.31 23.78
CA CYS A 4 31.06 12.46 24.98
C CYS A 4 31.13 11.13 25.76
N VAL A 5 32.33 10.54 25.83
CA VAL A 5 32.66 9.29 26.52
C VAL A 5 32.37 9.30 28.03
N ASN A 6 32.24 10.48 28.63
CA ASN A 6 32.09 10.59 30.08
C ASN A 6 30.64 10.51 30.59
N CYS A 7 29.65 10.39 29.70
CA CYS A 7 28.24 10.28 30.11
C CYS A 7 27.83 8.87 30.57
N CYS A 8 28.69 7.85 30.37
CA CYS A 8 28.30 6.45 30.54
C CYS A 8 28.80 5.79 31.85
N ASN A 9 29.62 6.47 32.66
CA ASN A 9 30.09 5.89 33.92
C ASN A 9 29.16 6.25 35.07
N THR A 10 28.06 5.53 35.18
CA THR A 10 27.32 5.40 36.44
C THR A 10 27.36 3.95 36.91
N THR A 11 28.32 3.63 37.77
CA THR A 11 28.31 2.37 38.52
C THR A 11 27.35 2.55 39.70
N ASN A 12 26.07 2.32 39.44
CA ASN A 12 25.05 2.37 40.48
C ASN A 12 24.91 0.97 41.07
N ASN A 13 25.58 0.74 42.20
CA ASN A 13 25.53 -0.51 42.96
C ASN A 13 24.21 -0.58 43.72
N ASN A 14 23.10 -0.71 42.99
CA ASN A 14 21.78 -0.86 43.57
C ASN A 14 21.50 -2.35 43.71
N ASN A 15 21.30 -2.81 44.94
CA ASN A 15 20.71 -4.12 45.23
C ASN A 15 19.23 -4.11 44.81
N ILE A 16 18.97 -4.11 43.50
CA ILE A 16 17.64 -4.27 42.94
C ILE A 16 17.38 -5.77 42.89
N THR A 17 16.33 -6.23 43.56
CA THR A 17 15.88 -7.62 43.48
C THR A 17 15.50 -7.96 42.05
N GLU A 18 15.79 -9.19 41.61
CA GLU A 18 15.52 -9.69 40.25
C GLU A 18 14.08 -9.41 39.79
N GLU A 19 13.12 -9.52 40.72
CA GLU A 19 11.70 -9.28 40.48
C GLU A 19 11.38 -7.81 40.14
N GLU A 20 11.98 -6.85 40.86
CA GLU A 20 11.78 -5.42 40.59
C GLU A 20 12.41 -5.01 39.24
N LEU A 21 13.50 -5.67 38.85
CA LEU A 21 14.14 -5.45 37.56
C LEU A 21 13.25 -5.93 36.41
N GLN A 22 12.66 -7.11 36.57
CA GLN A 22 11.76 -7.67 35.58
C GLN A 22 10.49 -6.82 35.41
N GLU A 23 9.91 -6.36 36.52
CA GLU A 23 8.73 -5.49 36.50
C GLU A 23 9.01 -4.16 35.77
N LYS A 24 10.19 -3.57 35.99
CA LYS A 24 10.62 -2.35 35.28
C LYS A 24 10.82 -2.60 33.79
N LEU A 25 11.43 -3.71 33.42
CA LEU A 25 11.61 -4.10 32.01
C LEU A 25 10.26 -4.28 31.31
N ASP A 26 9.31 -4.92 31.95
CA ASP A 26 7.99 -5.18 31.36
C ASP A 26 7.17 -3.91 31.21
N LYS A 27 7.25 -2.98 32.18
CA LYS A 27 6.67 -1.63 32.06
C LYS A 27 7.28 -0.86 30.88
N ILE A 28 8.60 -0.89 30.73
CA ILE A 28 9.30 -0.22 29.62
C ILE A 28 8.92 -0.86 28.28
N ARG A 29 8.89 -2.18 28.18
CA ARG A 29 8.45 -2.91 26.99
C ARG A 29 7.00 -2.55 26.63
N ALA A 30 6.11 -2.46 27.61
CA ALA A 30 4.71 -2.07 27.41
C ALA A 30 4.57 -0.64 26.86
N ILE A 31 5.37 0.31 27.37
CA ILE A 31 5.36 1.70 26.88
C ILE A 31 5.95 1.82 25.47
N LEU A 32 6.96 1.00 25.16
CA LEU A 32 7.60 0.97 23.84
C LEU A 32 6.82 0.16 22.79
N LEU A 33 5.84 -0.66 23.21
CA LEU A 33 4.96 -1.39 22.32
C LEU A 33 4.00 -0.42 21.62
N VAL A 34 4.44 0.10 20.48
CA VAL A 34 3.59 0.92 19.63
C VAL A 34 2.53 0.05 18.94
N ASN A 35 1.27 0.50 18.96
CA ASN A 35 0.17 -0.23 18.33
C ASN A 35 0.33 -0.25 16.80
N LYS A 36 0.90 -1.34 16.26
CA LYS A 36 1.16 -1.54 14.82
C LYS A 36 -0.06 -1.35 13.93
N HIS A 37 -1.28 -1.55 14.43
CA HIS A 37 -2.49 -1.33 13.65
C HIS A 37 -2.70 0.16 13.32
N ASN A 38 -2.31 1.05 14.23
CA ASN A 38 -2.51 2.49 14.12
C ASN A 38 -1.28 3.26 13.62
N LEU A 39 -0.24 2.55 13.16
CA LEU A 39 0.94 3.21 12.60
C LEU A 39 0.58 3.89 11.28
N SER A 40 1.13 5.09 11.07
CA SER A 40 1.04 5.79 9.78
C SER A 40 1.58 4.96 8.62
N SER A 41 2.53 4.04 8.84
CA SER A 41 2.99 3.10 7.81
C SER A 41 1.92 2.07 7.44
N THR A 42 1.21 1.51 8.43
CA THR A 42 0.10 0.57 8.23
C THR A 42 -1.07 1.26 7.52
N ILE A 43 -1.39 2.50 7.91
CA ILE A 43 -2.43 3.31 7.25
C ILE A 43 -2.03 3.59 5.80
N ARG A 44 -0.80 4.06 5.55
CA ARG A 44 -0.28 4.31 4.17
C ARG A 44 -0.19 3.06 3.30
N LYS A 45 -0.17 1.85 3.86
CA LYS A 45 -0.23 0.59 3.11
C LYS A 45 -1.65 0.28 2.61
N ARG A 46 -2.67 0.65 3.40
CA ARG A 46 -4.09 0.44 3.03
C ARG A 46 -4.66 1.58 2.21
N VAL A 47 -4.16 2.78 2.42
CA VAL A 47 -4.53 3.97 1.66
C VAL A 47 -3.43 4.20 0.63
N SER A 48 -3.66 3.73 -0.60
CA SER A 48 -2.92 4.27 -1.74
C SER A 48 -3.17 5.77 -1.73
N ALA A 49 -2.15 6.57 -1.42
CA ALA A 49 -2.29 8.00 -1.37
C ALA A 49 -2.85 8.46 -2.72
N THR A 50 -3.96 9.20 -2.71
CA THR A 50 -4.51 9.78 -3.92
C THR A 50 -3.44 10.66 -4.54
N ASP A 51 -2.79 10.16 -5.59
CA ASP A 51 -1.77 10.90 -6.30
C ASP A 51 -2.47 11.92 -7.20
N GLU A 52 -2.58 13.15 -6.71
CA GLU A 52 -3.15 14.26 -7.47
C GLU A 52 -2.25 14.71 -8.63
N ARG A 53 -1.04 14.16 -8.77
CA ARG A 53 -0.14 14.52 -9.87
C ARG A 53 -0.84 14.25 -11.19
N VAL A 54 -1.01 15.33 -11.95
CA VAL A 54 -1.70 15.38 -13.24
C VAL A 54 -1.18 14.32 -14.22
N SER A 55 0.12 14.00 -14.13
CA SER A 55 0.80 12.96 -14.90
C SER A 55 0.21 11.56 -14.68
N SER A 56 -0.11 11.19 -13.44
CA SER A 56 -0.64 9.88 -13.07
C SER A 56 -2.06 9.67 -13.63
N LYS A 57 -2.89 10.73 -13.62
CA LYS A 57 -4.23 10.72 -14.22
C LYS A 57 -4.19 10.66 -15.75
N GLY A 58 -3.28 11.40 -16.37
CA GLY A 58 -3.12 11.44 -17.82
C GLY A 58 -2.69 10.08 -18.40
N ILE A 59 -1.67 9.46 -17.83
CA ILE A 59 -1.15 8.16 -18.29
C ILE A 59 -2.19 7.04 -18.06
N GLY A 60 -2.84 7.03 -16.89
CA GLY A 60 -3.90 6.06 -16.60
C GLY A 60 -5.09 6.18 -17.55
N GLY A 61 -5.55 7.41 -17.83
CA GLY A 61 -6.65 7.67 -18.76
C GLY A 61 -6.32 7.27 -20.19
N ALA A 62 -5.14 7.64 -20.70
CA ALA A 62 -4.71 7.27 -22.04
C ALA A 62 -4.63 5.74 -22.21
N GLY A 63 -4.05 5.04 -21.23
CA GLY A 63 -3.98 3.58 -21.23
C GLY A 63 -5.37 2.92 -21.23
N ALA A 64 -6.30 3.41 -20.42
CA ALA A 64 -7.67 2.90 -20.37
C ALA A 64 -8.39 3.04 -21.71
N VAL A 65 -8.25 4.20 -22.38
CA VAL A 65 -8.85 4.43 -23.71
C VAL A 65 -8.31 3.44 -24.74
N ILE A 66 -6.98 3.22 -24.79
CA ILE A 66 -6.36 2.29 -25.73
C ILE A 66 -6.85 0.85 -25.52
N LEU A 67 -6.95 0.42 -24.26
CA LEU A 67 -7.42 -0.94 -23.97
C LEU A 67 -8.89 -1.12 -24.37
N CYS A 68 -9.74 -0.12 -24.09
CA CYS A 68 -11.15 -0.17 -24.47
C CYS A 68 -11.35 -0.19 -26.00
N THR A 69 -10.60 0.62 -26.75
CA THR A 69 -10.74 0.66 -28.21
C THR A 69 -10.37 -0.67 -28.87
N LEU A 70 -9.34 -1.34 -28.38
CA LEU A 70 -8.95 -2.67 -28.86
C LEU A 70 -10.08 -3.70 -28.66
N VAL A 71 -10.65 -3.78 -27.45
CA VAL A 71 -11.75 -4.71 -27.16
C VAL A 71 -12.97 -4.42 -28.03
N ILE A 72 -13.37 -3.15 -28.14
CA ILE A 72 -14.51 -2.74 -28.96
C ILE A 72 -14.31 -3.12 -30.43
N SER A 73 -13.09 -2.95 -30.96
CA SER A 73 -12.79 -3.28 -32.36
C SER A 73 -12.97 -4.77 -32.68
N ILE A 74 -12.57 -5.66 -31.77
CA ILE A 74 -12.73 -7.11 -31.95
C ILE A 74 -14.22 -7.44 -31.98
N VAL A 75 -14.98 -6.93 -31.01
CA VAL A 75 -16.43 -7.16 -30.91
C VAL A 75 -17.17 -6.60 -32.13
N ALA A 76 -16.76 -5.44 -32.64
CA ALA A 76 -17.36 -4.83 -33.83
C ALA A 76 -17.18 -5.69 -35.09
N ILE A 77 -16.02 -6.33 -35.25
CA ILE A 77 -15.77 -7.24 -36.38
C ILE A 77 -16.73 -8.44 -36.32
N ASP A 78 -16.91 -9.03 -35.14
CA ASP A 78 -17.81 -10.17 -34.94
C ASP A 78 -19.28 -9.81 -35.19
N ILE A 79 -19.73 -8.65 -34.67
CA ILE A 79 -21.09 -8.15 -34.91
C ILE A 79 -21.34 -7.94 -36.41
N ASN A 80 -20.38 -7.37 -37.12
CA ASN A 80 -20.54 -7.11 -38.56
C ASN A 80 -20.66 -8.41 -39.37
N SER A 81 -19.91 -9.45 -38.97
CA SER A 81 -20.02 -10.79 -39.54
C SER A 81 -21.40 -11.42 -39.25
N LEU A 82 -21.86 -11.32 -37.99
CA LEU A 82 -23.16 -11.83 -37.57
C LEU A 82 -24.33 -11.15 -38.31
N VAL A 83 -24.29 -9.82 -38.45
CA VAL A 83 -25.32 -9.05 -39.17
C VAL A 83 -25.37 -9.47 -40.64
N LYS A 84 -24.23 -9.63 -41.30
CA LYS A 84 -24.19 -10.12 -42.69
C LYS A 84 -24.81 -11.52 -42.82
N MET A 85 -24.52 -12.42 -41.88
CA MET A 85 -25.11 -13.76 -41.87
C MET A 85 -26.63 -13.72 -41.67
N LEU A 86 -27.13 -12.91 -40.74
CA LEU A 86 -28.57 -12.75 -40.49
C LEU A 86 -29.30 -12.14 -41.69
N LEU A 87 -28.73 -11.12 -42.32
CA LEU A 87 -29.30 -10.49 -43.52
C LEU A 87 -29.30 -11.43 -44.73
N SER A 88 -28.25 -12.24 -44.89
CA SER A 88 -28.18 -13.27 -45.94
C SER A 88 -29.26 -14.34 -45.75
N ASN A 89 -29.47 -14.79 -44.50
CA ASN A 89 -30.46 -15.82 -44.18
C ASN A 89 -31.91 -15.32 -44.29
N LYS A 90 -32.14 -14.01 -44.14
CA LYS A 90 -33.46 -13.37 -44.33
C LYS A 90 -33.83 -13.19 -45.82
N LYS A 91 -32.85 -13.30 -46.72
CA LYS A 91 -33.02 -13.10 -48.18
C LYS A 91 -33.32 -14.40 -48.93
N LYS A 92 -33.27 -15.55 -48.25
CA LYS A 92 -33.61 -16.89 -48.75
C LYS A 92 -34.97 -17.30 -48.21
#